data_AF-A0A2V9KKA8-F1
#
_entry.id   AF-A0A2V9KKA8-F1
#
_cell.length_a   1.000
_cell.length_b   1.000
_cell.length_c   1.000
_cell.angle_alpha   90.00
_cell.angle_beta   90.00
_cell.angle_gamma   90.00
#
_symmetry.space_group_name_H-M   'P 1'
#
loop_
_entity.id
_entity.type
_entity.pdbx_description
1 polymer ?
#
loop_
_entity_poly.entity_id
_entity_poly.type
_entity_poly.pdbx_seq_one_letter_code
_entity_poly.pdbx_strand_id
1 'polypeptide(L)'
;MEFSTEEGVRLTARLSVPRTGKTSYPALIYVKGPEDVVYSIDDDPLLPVMGSHVVLVLNPRAVDYPADNYKMATLRRTAALIGASIESMQVWDLLRSIDYLADAEHLTLSSVSVYGRRGMGALALYAAAFDERISRVILDDPPSSHWQGPSLLNVLRLTDLPEAAGLVAPREIVSLTPLPAPYAYTTSIYALYGKKNRIRQAGDLGEALAIQGR
;
A
#
# COMPACT_ATOMS: atom_id res chain seq x y z
N MET A 1 11.89 -6.67 -12.35
CA MET A 1 11.00 -7.74 -12.86
C MET A 1 9.74 -7.10 -13.39
N GLU A 2 9.06 -7.77 -14.30
CA GLU A 2 7.77 -7.33 -14.83
C GLU A 2 6.76 -8.44 -14.66
N PHE A 3 5.52 -8.10 -14.30
CA PHE A 3 4.41 -9.05 -14.26
C PHE A 3 3.12 -8.41 -14.79
N SER A 4 2.23 -9.24 -15.31
CA SER A 4 0.94 -8.79 -15.87
C SER A 4 -0.11 -8.77 -14.77
N THR A 5 -0.86 -7.68 -14.66
CA THR A 5 -2.01 -7.60 -13.72
C THR A 5 -3.34 -7.83 -14.41
N GLU A 6 -3.40 -7.55 -15.70
CA GLU A 6 -4.51 -7.87 -16.61
C GLU A 6 -3.98 -7.94 -18.05
N GLU A 7 -4.84 -8.31 -18.99
CA GLU A 7 -4.49 -8.39 -20.40
C GLU A 7 -3.99 -7.03 -20.91
N GLY A 8 -2.77 -7.01 -21.45
CA GLY A 8 -2.16 -5.80 -22.01
C GLY A 8 -1.57 -4.82 -20.97
N VAL A 9 -1.66 -5.09 -19.67
CA VAL A 9 -1.06 -4.25 -18.62
C VAL A 9 0.07 -4.99 -17.91
N ARG A 10 1.28 -4.44 -18.05
CA ARG A 10 2.49 -4.90 -17.36
C ARG A 10 2.96 -3.86 -16.36
N LEU A 11 3.33 -4.32 -15.18
CA LEU A 11 3.89 -3.49 -14.13
C LEU A 11 5.35 -3.83 -13.91
N THR A 12 6.13 -2.82 -13.54
CA THR A 12 7.51 -3.00 -13.09
C THR A 12 7.53 -3.15 -11.58
N ALA A 13 8.30 -4.11 -11.10
CA ALA A 13 8.59 -4.23 -9.68
C ALA A 13 10.04 -4.63 -9.44
N ARG A 14 10.55 -4.35 -8.24
CA ARG A 14 11.84 -4.84 -7.74
C ARG A 14 11.60 -5.74 -6.54
N LEU A 15 12.04 -6.99 -6.63
CA LEU A 15 11.94 -7.97 -5.54
C LEU A 15 13.31 -8.14 -4.88
N SER A 16 13.32 -8.08 -3.55
CA SER A 16 14.46 -8.44 -2.72
C SER A 16 14.05 -9.58 -1.78
N VAL A 17 14.79 -10.68 -1.83
CA VAL A 17 14.56 -11.85 -0.97
C VAL A 17 15.76 -11.98 -0.02
N PRO A 18 15.54 -12.08 1.30
CA PRO A 18 16.61 -12.16 2.27
C PRO A 18 17.34 -13.52 2.18
N ARG A 19 18.67 -13.51 2.31
CA ARG A 19 19.52 -14.72 2.22
C ARG A 19 19.69 -15.42 3.56
N THR A 20 18.60 -15.70 4.28
CA THR A 20 18.64 -16.24 5.66
C THR A 20 18.27 -17.71 5.79
N GLY A 21 17.98 -18.41 4.69
CA GLY A 21 17.75 -19.87 4.68
C GLY A 21 16.50 -20.35 5.42
N LYS A 22 15.60 -19.44 5.82
CA LYS A 22 14.30 -19.77 6.39
C LYS A 22 13.33 -20.27 5.32
N THR A 23 12.37 -21.08 5.75
CA THR A 23 11.31 -21.62 4.88
C THR A 23 10.17 -20.62 4.68
N SER A 24 9.97 -19.67 5.61
CA SER A 24 8.92 -18.65 5.52
C SER A 24 9.40 -17.28 5.99
N TYR A 25 8.95 -16.24 5.30
CA TYR A 25 9.35 -14.86 5.52
C TYR A 25 8.15 -13.92 5.59
N PRO A 26 8.21 -12.87 6.43
CA PRO A 26 7.26 -11.78 6.32
C PRO A 26 7.54 -10.97 5.05
N ALA A 27 6.49 -10.58 4.33
CA ALA A 27 6.57 -9.74 3.14
C ALA A 27 6.22 -8.29 3.46
N LEU A 28 6.95 -7.37 2.83
CA LEU A 28 6.62 -5.96 2.73
C LEU A 28 6.45 -5.58 1.26
N ILE A 29 5.29 -5.05 0.92
CA ILE A 29 5.04 -4.43 -0.39
C ILE A 29 5.12 -2.92 -0.21
N TYR A 30 6.11 -2.28 -0.81
CA TYR A 30 6.18 -0.82 -0.91
C TYR A 30 5.55 -0.39 -2.23
N VAL A 31 4.46 0.36 -2.15
CA VAL A 31 3.75 0.89 -3.32
C VAL A 31 4.21 2.31 -3.58
N LYS A 32 4.93 2.51 -4.68
CA LYS A 32 5.43 3.84 -5.06
C LYS A 32 4.31 4.71 -5.61
N GLY A 33 4.27 5.96 -5.18
CA GLY A 33 3.44 7.02 -5.74
C GLY A 33 4.18 7.82 -6.81
N PRO A 34 3.47 8.69 -7.56
CA PRO A 34 4.06 9.54 -8.60
C PRO A 34 5.06 10.57 -8.04
N GLU A 35 4.96 10.91 -6.76
CA GLU A 35 5.85 11.84 -6.08
C GLU A 35 7.02 11.15 -5.37
N ASP A 36 7.05 9.81 -5.36
CA ASP A 36 8.20 9.06 -4.87
C ASP A 36 9.26 9.02 -5.98
N VAL A 37 10.44 9.57 -5.70
CA VAL A 37 11.49 9.79 -6.69
C VAL A 37 11.81 8.49 -7.44
N VAL A 38 11.78 8.55 -8.78
CA VAL A 38 12.00 7.39 -9.67
C VAL A 38 13.46 6.90 -9.63
N TYR A 39 14.40 7.71 -9.12
CA TYR A 39 15.82 7.37 -9.02
C TYR A 39 16.17 6.53 -7.79
N SER A 40 17.16 5.67 -7.99
CA SER A 40 17.51 4.45 -7.24
C SER A 40 18.16 4.63 -5.84
N ILE A 41 17.95 5.76 -5.14
CA ILE A 41 18.62 6.06 -3.86
C ILE A 41 17.63 6.25 -2.69
N ASP A 42 16.32 6.15 -2.91
CA ASP A 42 15.30 6.22 -1.83
C ASP A 42 14.97 4.84 -1.20
N ASP A 43 15.87 3.85 -1.31
CA ASP A 43 15.72 2.57 -0.60
C ASP A 43 16.21 2.64 0.85
N ASP A 44 16.72 3.80 1.31
CA ASP A 44 17.17 4.03 2.69
C ASP A 44 16.13 3.64 3.75
N PRO A 45 14.83 3.97 3.60
CA PRO A 45 13.80 3.52 4.53
C PRO A 45 13.61 2.00 4.54
N LEU A 46 14.00 1.30 3.45
CA LEU A 46 13.87 -0.13 3.30
C LEU A 46 15.09 -0.90 3.83
N LEU A 47 16.25 -0.27 3.97
CA LEU A 47 17.48 -0.94 4.43
C LEU A 47 17.30 -1.77 5.72
N PRO A 48 16.56 -1.29 6.76
CA PRO A 48 16.34 -2.07 7.97
C PRO A 48 15.56 -3.37 7.73
N VAL A 49 14.73 -3.41 6.69
CA VAL A 49 13.79 -4.51 6.42
C VAL A 49 14.35 -5.54 5.44
N MET A 50 15.25 -5.14 4.54
CA MET A 50 15.80 -6.00 3.48
C MET A 50 16.53 -7.25 4.00
N GLY A 51 17.05 -7.22 5.23
CA GLY A 51 17.73 -8.37 5.84
C GLY A 51 16.78 -9.43 6.41
N SER A 52 15.50 -9.11 6.62
CA SER A 52 14.55 -9.95 7.38
C SER A 52 13.24 -10.23 6.65
N HIS A 53 12.82 -9.34 5.74
CA HIS A 53 11.57 -9.41 5.00
C HIS A 53 11.83 -9.63 3.51
N VAL A 54 10.89 -10.30 2.85
CA VAL A 54 10.77 -10.22 1.38
C VAL A 54 10.22 -8.85 1.05
N VAL A 55 10.96 -8.05 0.28
CA VAL A 55 10.55 -6.67 -0.07
C VAL A 55 10.21 -6.61 -1.54
N LEU A 56 8.97 -6.22 -1.84
CA LEU A 56 8.53 -5.91 -3.20
C LEU A 56 8.31 -4.40 -3.33
N VAL A 57 9.14 -3.73 -4.10
CA VAL A 57 8.89 -2.35 -4.52
C VAL A 57 8.05 -2.39 -5.79
N LEU A 58 6.78 -2.07 -5.66
CA LEU A 58 5.79 -2.07 -6.73
C LEU A 58 5.63 -0.67 -7.30
N ASN A 59 5.72 -0.57 -8.62
CA ASN A 59 5.33 0.61 -9.34
C ASN A 59 3.98 0.36 -10.01
N PRO A 60 2.87 0.84 -9.43
CA PRO A 60 1.56 0.60 -10.00
C PRO A 60 1.38 1.41 -11.29
N ARG A 61 0.34 1.11 -12.07
CA ARG A 61 0.12 1.80 -13.35
C ARG A 61 0.07 3.32 -13.19
N ALA A 62 0.48 4.03 -14.24
CA ALA A 62 0.53 5.49 -14.27
C ALA A 62 1.48 6.15 -13.24
N VAL A 63 2.38 5.39 -12.60
CA VAL A 63 3.49 5.93 -11.78
C VAL A 63 4.81 5.92 -12.55
N ASP A 64 5.13 4.81 -13.22
CA ASP A 64 6.39 4.64 -13.97
C ASP A 64 6.40 5.27 -15.36
N TYR A 65 5.22 5.65 -15.86
CA TYR A 65 5.11 6.20 -17.20
C TYR A 65 5.26 7.73 -17.13
N PRO A 66 6.23 8.34 -17.85
CA PRO A 66 6.33 9.80 -17.93
C PRO A 66 5.12 10.35 -18.70
N ALA A 67 4.03 10.58 -17.98
CA ALA A 67 2.84 11.23 -18.46
C ALA A 67 2.89 12.70 -18.05
N ASP A 68 2.92 13.58 -19.05
CA ASP A 68 2.60 14.99 -18.82
C ASP A 68 1.13 15.14 -18.35
N ASN A 69 0.79 16.35 -17.93
CA ASN A 69 -0.56 16.66 -17.45
C ASN A 69 -1.66 16.34 -18.48
N TYR A 70 -1.37 16.46 -19.78
CA TYR A 70 -2.34 16.19 -20.84
C TYR A 70 -2.59 14.68 -21.01
N LYS A 71 -1.52 13.87 -21.00
CA LYS A 71 -1.60 12.41 -21.02
C LYS A 71 -2.30 11.90 -19.76
N MET A 72 -1.98 12.44 -18.58
CA MET A 72 -2.68 12.07 -17.34
C MET A 72 -4.16 12.44 -17.37
N ALA A 73 -4.52 13.61 -17.89
CA ALA A 73 -5.93 13.99 -18.06
C ALA A 73 -6.66 13.04 -19.02
N THR A 74 -6.00 12.65 -20.11
CA THR A 74 -6.55 11.67 -21.06
C THR A 74 -6.76 10.31 -20.40
N LEU A 75 -5.76 9.80 -19.68
CA LEU A 75 -5.86 8.53 -18.94
C LEU A 75 -7.01 8.53 -17.94
N ARG A 76 -7.16 9.59 -17.14
CA ARG A 76 -8.26 9.73 -16.18
C ARG A 76 -9.63 9.76 -16.86
N ARG A 77 -9.76 10.49 -17.97
CA ARG A 77 -11.01 10.53 -18.75
C ARG A 77 -11.36 9.16 -19.33
N THR A 78 -10.39 8.47 -19.93
CA THR A 78 -10.61 7.14 -20.51
C THR A 78 -10.97 6.11 -19.44
N ALA A 79 -10.30 6.13 -18.28
CA ALA A 79 -10.66 5.27 -17.16
C ALA A 79 -12.12 5.52 -16.72
N ALA A 80 -12.53 6.78 -16.60
CA ALA A 80 -13.90 7.12 -16.21
C ALA A 80 -14.95 6.63 -17.23
N LEU A 81 -14.64 6.64 -18.53
CA LEU A 81 -15.55 6.14 -19.57
C LEU A 81 -15.88 4.65 -19.43
N ILE A 82 -14.97 3.86 -18.84
CA ILE A 82 -15.17 2.44 -18.56
C ILE A 82 -15.58 2.17 -17.11
N GLY A 83 -15.99 3.21 -16.37
CA GLY A 83 -16.45 3.08 -14.98
C GLY A 83 -15.33 2.82 -13.97
N ALA A 84 -14.08 3.19 -14.28
CA ALA A 84 -12.93 3.05 -13.41
C ALA A 84 -12.28 4.41 -13.09
N SER A 85 -11.41 4.44 -12.09
CA SER A 85 -10.40 5.49 -11.95
C SER A 85 -9.00 4.89 -12.02
N ILE A 86 -7.99 5.72 -12.23
CA ILE A 86 -6.60 5.26 -12.21
C ILE A 86 -6.30 4.63 -10.84
N GLU A 87 -6.80 5.25 -9.79
CA GLU A 87 -6.67 4.86 -8.40
C GLU A 87 -7.34 3.50 -8.13
N SER A 88 -8.53 3.23 -8.68
CA SER A 88 -9.18 1.92 -8.51
C SER A 88 -8.40 0.82 -9.22
N MET A 89 -7.83 1.14 -10.38
CA MET A 89 -6.96 0.21 -11.11
C MET A 89 -5.61 0.00 -10.39
N GLN A 90 -5.06 1.00 -9.71
CA GLN A 90 -3.85 0.86 -8.88
C GLN A 90 -4.11 0.00 -7.64
N VAL A 91 -5.32 0.04 -7.06
CA VAL A 91 -5.72 -0.93 -6.01
C VAL A 91 -5.72 -2.34 -6.58
N TRP A 92 -6.24 -2.55 -7.79
CA TRP A 92 -6.18 -3.85 -8.47
C TRP A 92 -4.74 -4.32 -8.68
N ASP A 93 -3.87 -3.43 -9.15
CA ASP A 93 -2.44 -3.72 -9.32
C ASP A 93 -1.77 -4.19 -8.02
N LEU A 94 -2.08 -3.54 -6.91
CA LEU A 94 -1.61 -3.93 -5.58
C LEU A 94 -2.13 -5.32 -5.18
N LEU A 95 -3.42 -5.61 -5.39
CA LEU A 95 -4.00 -6.93 -5.13
C LEU A 95 -3.37 -8.04 -5.98
N ARG A 96 -2.99 -7.74 -7.23
CA ARG A 96 -2.27 -8.69 -8.10
C ARG A 96 -0.83 -8.91 -7.68
N SER A 97 -0.18 -7.91 -7.11
CA SER A 97 1.18 -8.07 -6.59
C SER A 97 1.26 -9.08 -5.43
N ILE A 98 0.20 -9.21 -4.64
CA ILE A 98 0.12 -10.21 -3.55
C ILE A 98 0.05 -11.62 -4.12
N ASP A 99 -0.78 -11.85 -5.13
CA ASP A 99 -0.85 -13.13 -5.84
C ASP A 99 0.49 -13.47 -6.50
N TYR A 100 1.12 -12.48 -7.13
CA TYR A 100 2.44 -12.68 -7.73
C TYR A 100 3.46 -13.17 -6.70
N LEU A 101 3.51 -12.55 -5.50
CA LEU A 101 4.44 -12.97 -4.46
C LEU A 101 4.13 -14.37 -3.90
N ALA A 102 2.85 -14.73 -3.78
CA ALA A 102 2.44 -16.04 -3.26
C ALA A 102 2.68 -17.17 -4.29
N ASP A 103 2.30 -16.93 -5.55
CA ASP A 103 2.21 -17.99 -6.57
C ASP A 103 3.46 -18.09 -7.44
N ALA A 104 4.00 -16.96 -7.92
CA ALA A 104 5.03 -16.97 -8.95
C ALA A 104 6.44 -17.24 -8.40
N GLU A 105 6.71 -16.79 -7.17
CA GLU A 105 8.02 -16.94 -6.53
C GLU A 105 8.08 -18.17 -5.60
N HIS A 106 6.97 -18.92 -5.48
CA HIS A 106 6.81 -20.06 -4.55
C HIS A 106 7.27 -19.74 -3.11
N LEU A 107 7.11 -18.49 -2.69
CA LEU A 107 7.52 -18.02 -1.36
C LEU A 107 6.42 -18.30 -0.35
N THR A 108 6.77 -19.00 0.73
CA THR A 108 5.84 -19.14 1.86
C THR A 108 5.86 -17.87 2.70
N LEU A 109 4.84 -17.02 2.55
CA LEU A 109 4.76 -15.76 3.30
C LEU A 109 4.08 -15.95 4.66
N SER A 110 4.74 -15.53 5.74
CA SER A 110 4.18 -15.62 7.09
C SER A 110 3.19 -14.49 7.42
N SER A 111 3.36 -13.33 6.76
CA SER A 111 2.50 -12.16 6.90
C SER A 111 2.77 -11.20 5.74
N VAL A 112 1.74 -10.49 5.26
CA VAL A 112 1.91 -9.42 4.27
C VAL A 112 1.67 -8.07 4.93
N SER A 113 2.63 -7.17 4.80
CA SER A 113 2.51 -5.75 5.15
C SER A 113 2.54 -4.92 3.89
N VAL A 114 1.70 -3.89 3.79
CA VAL A 114 1.73 -2.93 2.69
C VAL A 114 2.12 -1.56 3.22
N TYR A 115 3.12 -0.95 2.61
CA TYR A 115 3.59 0.40 2.91
C TYR A 115 3.29 1.32 1.73
N GLY A 116 2.72 2.48 2.02
CA GLY A 116 2.41 3.49 1.03
C GLY A 116 2.48 4.90 1.61
N ARG A 117 3.01 5.82 0.80
CA ARG A 117 3.11 7.24 1.14
C ARG A 117 1.93 8.00 0.56
N ARG A 118 1.39 8.96 1.31
CA ARG A 118 0.35 9.90 0.88
C ARG A 118 -0.83 9.17 0.23
N GLY A 119 -1.10 9.43 -1.04
CA GLY A 119 -2.16 8.77 -1.79
C GLY A 119 -2.03 7.25 -1.87
N MET A 120 -0.82 6.70 -1.95
CA MET A 120 -0.63 5.25 -2.00
C MET A 120 -0.95 4.57 -0.67
N GLY A 121 -0.72 5.26 0.45
CA GLY A 121 -1.16 4.79 1.77
C GLY A 121 -2.68 4.64 1.84
N ALA A 122 -3.41 5.60 1.27
CA ALA A 122 -4.86 5.51 1.15
C ALA A 122 -5.31 4.32 0.27
N LEU A 123 -4.63 4.05 -0.86
CA LEU A 123 -4.94 2.87 -1.68
C LEU A 123 -4.60 1.55 -0.98
N ALA A 124 -3.56 1.52 -0.15
CA ALA A 124 -3.20 0.36 0.65
C ALA A 124 -4.29 0.00 1.67
N LEU A 125 -5.00 0.99 2.24
CA LEU A 125 -6.16 0.74 3.10
C LEU A 125 -7.28 0.01 2.35
N TYR A 126 -7.56 0.42 1.11
CA TYR A 126 -8.56 -0.25 0.26
C TYR A 126 -8.13 -1.67 -0.11
N ALA A 127 -6.88 -1.87 -0.50
CA ALA A 127 -6.38 -3.22 -0.78
C ALA A 127 -6.50 -4.11 0.46
N ALA A 128 -6.15 -3.60 1.65
CA ALA A 128 -6.33 -4.35 2.89
C ALA A 128 -7.82 -4.64 3.17
N ALA A 129 -8.73 -3.71 2.90
CA ALA A 129 -10.16 -3.95 3.02
C ALA A 129 -10.65 -5.06 2.09
N PHE A 130 -10.08 -5.19 0.88
CA PHE A 130 -10.46 -6.23 -0.09
C PHE A 130 -9.72 -7.57 0.10
N ASP A 131 -8.56 -7.58 0.74
CA ASP A 131 -7.73 -8.77 0.89
C ASP A 131 -7.25 -8.97 2.33
N GLU A 132 -7.77 -10.03 2.95
CA GLU A 132 -7.48 -10.39 4.34
C GLU A 132 -6.02 -10.84 4.55
N ARG A 133 -5.29 -11.23 3.49
CA ARG A 133 -3.88 -11.61 3.58
C ARG A 133 -2.99 -10.44 4.01
N ILE A 134 -3.42 -9.20 3.73
CA ILE A 134 -2.75 -8.01 4.24
C ILE A 134 -3.02 -7.90 5.74
N SER A 135 -2.01 -8.27 6.51
CA SER A 135 -2.04 -8.28 7.98
C SER A 135 -1.78 -6.91 8.60
N ARG A 136 -1.11 -6.02 7.86
CA ARG A 136 -0.69 -4.70 8.32
C ARG A 136 -0.65 -3.69 7.18
N VAL A 137 -1.17 -2.49 7.44
CA VAL A 137 -0.98 -1.32 6.56
C VAL A 137 -0.08 -0.31 7.28
N ILE A 138 0.95 0.17 6.59
CA ILE A 138 1.89 1.18 7.07
C ILE A 138 1.69 2.44 6.24
N LEU A 139 1.32 3.52 6.91
CA LEU A 139 0.99 4.81 6.32
C LEU A 139 2.11 5.81 6.60
N ASP A 140 2.50 6.56 5.58
CA ASP A 140 3.36 7.73 5.73
C ASP A 140 2.67 8.95 5.11
N ASP A 141 2.42 9.97 5.93
CA ASP A 141 1.69 11.19 5.57
C ASP A 141 0.34 10.93 4.85
N PRO A 142 -0.58 10.13 5.42
CA PRO A 142 -1.84 9.81 4.75
C PRO A 142 -2.75 11.04 4.66
N PRO A 143 -3.48 11.25 3.53
CA PRO A 143 -4.46 12.31 3.42
C PRO A 143 -5.61 12.11 4.43
N SER A 144 -6.19 13.22 4.89
CA SER A 144 -7.29 13.18 5.87
C SER A 144 -8.62 12.75 5.28
N SER A 145 -8.79 12.90 3.96
CA SER A 145 -10.04 12.68 3.22
C SER A 145 -9.75 12.52 1.73
N HIS A 146 -10.65 11.86 1.00
CA HIS A 146 -10.64 11.82 -0.46
C HIS A 146 -10.73 13.20 -1.13
N TRP A 147 -11.14 14.26 -0.43
CA TRP A 147 -11.07 15.63 -0.96
C TRP A 147 -9.66 16.07 -1.37
N GLN A 148 -8.65 15.54 -0.67
CA GLN A 148 -7.22 15.80 -0.92
C GLN A 148 -6.44 14.52 -1.24
N GLY A 149 -7.16 13.40 -1.42
CA GLY A 149 -6.59 12.08 -1.59
C GLY A 149 -6.82 11.51 -2.99
N PRO A 150 -6.55 10.20 -3.16
CA PRO A 150 -6.80 9.50 -4.41
C PRO A 150 -8.27 9.60 -4.84
N SER A 151 -8.53 9.88 -6.11
CA SER A 151 -9.89 10.04 -6.62
C SER A 151 -10.48 8.70 -7.08
N LEU A 152 -11.26 8.05 -6.22
CA LEU A 152 -12.08 6.90 -6.58
C LEU A 152 -13.46 7.36 -7.04
N LEU A 153 -14.00 6.77 -8.12
CA LEU A 153 -15.28 7.18 -8.67
C LEU A 153 -16.40 7.09 -7.62
N ASN A 154 -17.12 8.20 -7.42
CA ASN A 154 -18.24 8.33 -6.48
C ASN A 154 -17.93 7.99 -5.00
N VAL A 155 -16.66 7.88 -4.61
CA VAL A 155 -16.29 7.35 -3.28
C VAL A 155 -16.90 8.15 -2.13
N LEU A 156 -16.84 9.50 -2.18
CA LEU A 156 -17.38 10.39 -1.14
C LEU A 156 -18.91 10.35 -1.01
N ARG A 157 -19.62 9.65 -1.91
CA ARG A 157 -21.06 9.37 -1.74
C ARG A 157 -21.30 8.16 -0.83
N LEU A 158 -20.29 7.33 -0.61
CA LEU A 158 -20.39 6.04 0.06
C LEU A 158 -19.51 5.96 1.31
N THR A 159 -18.29 6.48 1.26
CA THR A 159 -17.29 6.36 2.33
C THR A 159 -16.20 7.43 2.20
N ASP A 160 -15.49 7.72 3.30
CA ASP A 160 -14.24 8.47 3.29
C ASP A 160 -13.06 7.67 3.88
N LEU A 161 -11.82 8.20 3.79
CA LEU A 161 -10.61 7.50 4.22
C LEU A 161 -10.62 6.99 5.67
N PRO A 162 -11.11 7.74 6.68
CA PRO A 162 -11.20 7.22 8.05
C PRO A 162 -12.14 6.01 8.18
N GLU A 163 -13.21 5.98 7.39
CA GLU A 163 -14.19 4.89 7.36
C GLU A 163 -13.60 3.67 6.63
N ALA A 164 -12.95 3.90 5.48
CA ALA A 164 -12.22 2.87 4.74
C ALA A 164 -11.10 2.23 5.60
N ALA A 165 -10.36 3.04 6.37
CA ALA A 165 -9.39 2.53 7.33
C ALA A 165 -10.03 1.66 8.42
N GLY A 166 -11.28 1.96 8.79
CA GLY A 166 -12.06 1.16 9.74
C GLY A 166 -12.31 -0.27 9.26
N LEU A 167 -12.40 -0.49 7.95
CA LEU A 167 -12.60 -1.82 7.33
C LEU A 167 -11.39 -2.75 7.53
N VAL A 168 -10.23 -2.21 7.88
CA VAL A 168 -9.03 -3.00 8.18
C VAL A 168 -9.11 -3.64 9.57
N ALA A 169 -9.97 -3.14 10.47
CA ALA A 169 -10.14 -3.70 11.80
C ALA A 169 -10.48 -5.20 11.76
N PRO A 170 -9.91 -6.04 12.64
CA PRO A 170 -9.02 -5.73 13.76
C PRO A 170 -7.51 -5.79 13.42
N ARG A 171 -7.14 -5.81 12.13
CA ARG A 171 -5.74 -5.94 11.66
C ARG A 171 -4.96 -4.66 11.91
N GLU A 172 -3.64 -4.70 11.77
CA GLU A 172 -2.79 -3.60 12.24
C GLU A 172 -2.73 -2.42 11.25
N ILE A 173 -2.87 -1.21 11.76
CA ILE A 173 -2.54 0.02 11.04
C ILE A 173 -1.41 0.71 11.80
N VAL A 174 -0.31 0.99 11.11
CA VAL A 174 0.82 1.73 11.66
C VAL A 174 0.99 3.02 10.87
N SER A 175 1.15 4.14 11.54
CA SER A 175 1.43 5.42 10.89
C SER A 175 2.83 5.90 11.26
N LEU A 176 3.64 6.29 10.27
CA LEU A 176 4.97 6.86 10.48
C LEU A 176 4.88 8.34 10.90
N THR A 177 3.86 9.04 10.41
CA THR A 177 3.52 10.40 10.81
C THR A 177 2.27 10.41 11.68
N PRO A 178 1.99 11.50 12.43
CA PRO A 178 0.74 11.63 13.17
C PRO A 178 -0.48 11.48 12.24
N LEU A 179 -1.41 10.60 12.61
CA LEU A 179 -2.64 10.43 11.83
C LEU A 179 -3.48 11.72 11.87
N PRO A 180 -4.10 12.12 10.74
CA PRO A 180 -5.02 13.25 10.73
C PRO A 180 -6.19 13.06 11.69
N ALA A 181 -6.69 14.17 12.27
CA ALA A 181 -7.77 14.15 13.26
C ALA A 181 -9.01 13.31 12.86
N PRO A 182 -9.46 13.28 11.58
CA PRO A 182 -10.59 12.43 11.17
C PRO A 182 -10.42 10.93 11.45
N TYR A 183 -9.19 10.40 11.53
CA TYR A 183 -8.92 8.99 11.86
C TYR A 183 -9.23 8.62 13.33
N ALA A 184 -9.65 9.60 14.15
CA ALA A 184 -10.29 9.32 15.44
C ALA A 184 -11.54 8.41 15.28
N TYR A 185 -12.24 8.52 14.14
CA TYR A 185 -13.33 7.61 13.79
C TYR A 185 -12.84 6.16 13.65
N THR A 186 -11.77 5.94 12.88
CA THR A 186 -11.10 4.62 12.74
C THR A 186 -10.74 4.04 14.12
N THR A 187 -10.18 4.88 14.99
CA THR A 187 -9.83 4.48 16.37
C THR A 187 -11.03 4.03 17.18
N SER A 188 -12.19 4.65 16.96
CA SER A 188 -13.45 4.29 17.62
C SER A 188 -13.95 2.92 17.15
N ILE A 189 -13.83 2.60 15.85
CA ILE A 189 -14.14 1.26 15.33
C ILE A 189 -13.23 0.21 15.97
N TYR A 190 -11.92 0.44 16.02
CA TYR A 190 -10.97 -0.48 16.66
C TYR A 190 -11.25 -0.70 18.15
N ALA A 191 -11.80 0.31 18.84
CA ALA A 191 -12.22 0.18 20.22
C ALA A 191 -13.40 -0.80 20.37
N LEU A 192 -14.34 -0.84 19.43
CA LEU A 192 -15.44 -1.82 19.42
C LEU A 192 -14.94 -3.27 19.32
N TYR A 193 -13.84 -3.49 18.60
CA TYR A 193 -13.17 -4.79 18.53
C TYR A 193 -12.30 -5.10 19.76
N GLY A 194 -12.17 -4.18 20.73
CA GLY A 194 -11.24 -4.31 21.86
C GLY A 194 -9.76 -4.31 21.43
N LYS A 195 -9.45 -3.75 20.26
CA LYS A 195 -8.12 -3.78 19.63
C LYS A 195 -7.57 -2.38 19.34
N LYS A 196 -7.89 -1.39 20.17
CA LYS A 196 -7.40 -0.01 20.01
C LYS A 196 -5.87 0.09 19.87
N ASN A 197 -5.13 -0.82 20.50
CA ASN A 197 -3.67 -0.93 20.42
C ASN A 197 -3.12 -1.42 19.06
N ARG A 198 -4.00 -1.84 18.12
CA ARG A 198 -3.62 -2.22 16.75
C ARG A 198 -3.52 -1.02 15.81
N ILE A 199 -3.90 0.17 16.26
CA ILE A 199 -3.52 1.44 15.62
C ILE A 199 -2.39 2.03 16.45
N ARG A 200 -1.23 2.24 15.84
CA ARG A 200 -0.07 2.84 16.53
C ARG A 200 0.74 3.74 15.62
N GLN A 201 1.56 4.57 16.25
CA GLN A 201 2.56 5.37 15.58
C GLN A 201 3.93 4.68 15.69
N ALA A 202 4.79 4.84 14.68
CA ALA A 202 6.18 4.42 14.68
C ALA A 202 7.06 5.55 14.10
N GLY A 203 8.33 5.65 14.49
CA GLY A 203 9.25 6.66 13.97
C GLY A 203 9.83 6.31 12.59
N ASP A 204 9.98 5.02 12.31
CA ASP A 204 10.49 4.51 11.04
C ASP A 204 9.88 3.17 10.64
N LEU A 205 10.24 2.68 9.45
CA LEU A 205 9.72 1.44 8.90
C LEU A 205 10.21 0.19 9.67
N GLY A 206 11.40 0.24 10.26
CA GLY A 206 11.95 -0.82 11.11
C GLY A 206 11.13 -1.00 12.38
N GLU A 207 10.81 0.10 13.07
CA GLU A 207 9.92 0.12 14.23
C GLU A 207 8.48 -0.26 13.84
N ALA A 208 8.01 0.19 12.67
CA ALA A 208 6.70 -0.20 12.15
C ALA A 208 6.61 -1.72 11.90
N LEU A 209 7.70 -2.36 11.52
CA LEU A 209 7.77 -3.81 11.33
C LEU A 209 8.25 -4.59 12.57
N ALA A 210 8.48 -3.90 13.69
CA ALA A 210 9.02 -4.48 14.94
C ALA A 210 10.35 -5.22 14.74
N ILE A 211 11.20 -4.71 13.84
CA ILE A 211 12.56 -5.21 13.65
C ILE A 211 13.41 -4.63 14.79
N GLN A 212 13.82 -5.48 15.73
CA GLN A 212 14.75 -5.06 16.78
C GLN A 212 16.07 -4.63 16.14
N GLY A 213 16.41 -3.34 16.32
CA GLY A 213 17.72 -2.81 15.96
C GLY A 213 18.81 -3.64 16.64
N ARG A 214 19.79 -4.07 15.85
CA ARG A 214 20.97 -4.78 16.34
C ARG A 214 22.06 -3.80 16.70
#